data_AF-A0A836X485-F1
#
_entry.id   AF-A0A836X485-F1
#
_cell.length_a   1.000
_cell.length_b   1.000
_cell.length_c   1.000
_cell.angle_alpha   90.00
_cell.angle_beta   90.00
_cell.angle_gamma   90.00
#
_symmetry.space_group_name_H-M   'P 1'
#
loop_
_entity.id
_entity.type
_entity.pdbx_description
1 polymer ?
#
loop_
_entity_poly.entity_id
_entity_poly.type
_entity_poly.pdbx_seq_one_letter_code
_entity_poly.pdbx_strand_id
1 'polypeptide(L)' 'MSAPLIVGISGATGAIYGIETLRALKELGQPAHLIVSEMGQRTIDIETGCSMDEVRALLTAMKDIAA' A
#
# COMPACT_ATOMS: atom_id res chain seq x y z
N MET A 1 -7.61 -2.69 -21.01
CA MET A 1 -7.35 -2.49 -19.57
C MET A 1 -5.86 -2.70 -19.33
N SER A 2 -5.18 -1.79 -18.62
CA SER A 2 -3.80 -2.03 -18.21
C SER A 2 -3.78 -3.08 -17.10
N ALA A 3 -2.72 -3.87 -17.02
CA ALA A 3 -2.50 -4.75 -15.88
C ALA A 3 -2.33 -3.90 -14.61
N PRO A 4 -2.81 -4.36 -13.45
CA PRO A 4 -2.59 -3.66 -12.19
C PRO A 4 -1.11 -3.66 -11.82
N LEU A 5 -0.62 -2.54 -11.29
CA LEU A 5 0.71 -2.44 -10.72
C LEU A 5 0.70 -2.99 -9.30
N ILE A 6 1.66 -3.86 -8.98
CA ILE A 6 1.81 -4.43 -7.65
C ILE A 6 2.76 -3.56 -6.84
N VAL A 7 2.29 -3.06 -5.70
CA VAL A 7 3.09 -2.35 -4.71
C VAL A 7 3.30 -3.28 -3.51
N GLY A 8 4.56 -3.48 -3.12
CA GLY A 8 4.93 -4.31 -1.98
C GLY A 8 5.44 -3.47 -0.82
N ILE A 9 4.88 -3.64 0.39
CA ILE A 9 5.36 -2.98 1.62
C ILE A 9 5.76 -4.06 2.64
N SER A 10 7.06 -4.18 2.91
CA SER A 10 7.64 -5.29 3.68
C SER A 10 7.90 -5.01 5.17
N GLY A 11 7.84 -3.76 5.62
CA GLY A 11 8.13 -3.36 7.00
C GLY A 11 9.48 -2.66 7.21
N ALA A 12 10.23 -2.39 6.14
CA ALA A 12 11.34 -1.44 6.19
C ALA A 12 10.82 -0.01 6.44
N THR A 13 11.71 0.86 6.92
CA THR A 13 11.41 2.30 7.06
C THR A 13 11.11 2.95 5.71
N GLY A 14 10.28 3.99 5.73
CA GLY A 14 9.84 4.71 4.54
C GLY A 14 8.49 4.21 4.00
N ALA A 15 7.59 3.77 4.89
CA ALA A 15 6.25 3.32 4.50
C ALA A 15 5.46 4.39 3.73
N ILE A 16 5.74 5.67 4.01
CA ILE A 16 5.15 6.81 3.30
C ILE A 16 5.37 6.75 1.78
N TYR A 17 6.52 6.25 1.30
CA TYR A 17 6.78 6.14 -0.13
C TYR A 17 5.83 5.15 -0.82
N GLY A 18 5.50 4.05 -0.13
CA GLY A 18 4.50 3.10 -0.61
C GLY A 18 3.10 3.72 -0.68
N ILE A 19 2.72 4.49 0.34
CA ILE A 19 1.42 5.18 0.41
C ILE A 19 1.30 6.23 -0.70
N GLU A 20 2.30 7.10 -0.85
CA GLU A 20 2.28 8.16 -1.88
C GLU A 20 2.33 7.57 -3.30
N THR A 21 2.99 6.43 -3.48
CA THR A 21 2.90 5.68 -4.73
C THR A 21 1.46 5.26 -5.01
N LEU A 22 0.74 4.69 -4.03
CA LEU A 22 -0.66 4.31 -4.20
C LEU A 22 -1.57 5.51 -4.48
N ARG A 23 -1.34 6.66 -3.84
CA ARG A 23 -2.07 7.91 -4.13
C ARG A 23 -1.87 8.35 -5.57
N ALA A 24 -0.61 8.41 -6.03
CA ALA A 24 -0.28 8.80 -7.40
C ALA A 24 -0.92 7.85 -8.43
N LEU A 25 -0.89 6.53 -8.18
CA LEU A 25 -1.53 5.55 -9.05
C LEU A 25 -3.05 5.75 -9.14
N LYS A 26 -3.70 6.07 -8.01
CA LYS A 26 -5.13 6.40 -7.98
C LYS A 26 -5.47 7.66 -8.78
N GLU A 27 -4.68 8.72 -8.62
CA GLU A 27 -4.85 9.97 -9.39
C GLU A 27 -4.69 9.76 -10.90
N LEU A 28 -3.78 8.88 -11.30
CA LEU A 28 -3.53 8.52 -12.69
C LEU A 28 -4.57 7.54 -13.26
N GLY A 29 -5.50 7.03 -12.44
CA GLY A 29 -6.45 5.99 -12.84
C GLY A 29 -5.79 4.65 -13.18
N GLN A 30 -4.57 4.40 -12.69
CA GLN A 30 -3.84 3.15 -12.88
C GLN A 30 -4.19 2.18 -11.75
N PRO A 31 -4.78 1.00 -12.03
CA PRO A 31 -5.11 0.02 -11.01
C PRO A 31 -3.86 -0.41 -10.22
N ALA A 32 -4.00 -0.47 -8.90
CA ALA A 32 -2.94 -0.81 -7.98
C ALA A 32 -3.37 -1.97 -7.08
N HIS A 33 -2.51 -2.97 -6.92
CA HIS A 33 -2.67 -4.05 -5.97
C HIS A 33 -1.60 -3.93 -4.88
N LEU A 34 -1.99 -3.99 -3.61
CA LEU A 34 -1.04 -3.98 -2.50
C LEU A 34 -0.76 -5.39 -2.01
N ILE A 35 0.52 -5.69 -1.81
CA ILE A 35 0.98 -6.82 -1.01
C ILE A 35 1.68 -6.24 0.21
N VAL A 36 1.23 -6.59 1.41
CA VAL A 36 1.78 -6.04 2.65
C VAL A 36 2.01 -7.13 3.70
N SER A 37 3.16 -7.10 4.36
CA SER A 37 3.46 -8.00 5.48
C SER A 37 2.83 -7.47 6.77
N GLU A 38 2.70 -8.31 7.81
CA GLU A 38 2.27 -7.83 9.14
C GLU A 38 3.16 -6.67 9.64
N MET A 39 4.48 -6.80 9.48
CA MET A 39 5.42 -5.72 9.82
C MET A 39 5.21 -4.48 8.96
N GLY A 40 4.87 -4.63 7.67
CA GLY A 40 4.52 -3.53 6.78
C GLY A 40 3.30 -2.75 7.28
N GLN A 41 2.26 -3.43 7.76
CA GLN A 41 1.08 -2.77 8.34
C GLN A 41 1.44 -1.99 9.60
N ARG A 42 2.27 -2.57 10.48
CA ARG A 42 2.76 -1.88 11.69
C ARG A 42 3.61 -0.65 11.34
N THR A 43 4.52 -0.76 10.36
CA THR A 43 5.36 0.38 9.97
C THR A 43 4.54 1.51 9.35
N ILE A 44 3.49 1.20 8.58
CA ILE A 44 2.54 2.21 8.09
C ILE A 44 1.93 2.98 9.26
N ASP A 45 1.39 2.28 10.25
CA ASP A 45 0.79 2.90 11.44
C ASP A 45 1.79 3.75 12.22
N ILE A 46 2.96 3.18 12.55
CA ILE A 46 4.01 3.83 13.35
C ILE A 46 4.59 5.08 12.66
N GLU A 47 4.87 5.02 11.35
CA GLU A 47 5.57 6.11 10.65
C GLU A 47 4.63 7.19 10.11
N THR A 48 3.39 6.85 9.77
CA THR A 48 2.54 7.74 8.97
C THR A 48 1.23 8.13 9.64
N GLY A 49 0.80 7.39 10.67
CA GLY A 49 -0.52 7.56 11.28
C GLY A 49 -1.69 7.24 10.33
N CYS A 50 -1.43 6.70 9.14
CA CYS A 50 -2.47 6.26 8.21
C CYS A 50 -3.08 4.96 8.72
N SER A 51 -4.40 4.91 8.76
CA SER A 51 -5.15 3.68 9.00
C SER A 51 -5.08 2.75 7.80
N MET A 52 -5.19 1.44 8.03
CA MET A 52 -5.28 0.47 6.93
C MET A 52 -6.53 0.68 6.07
N ASP A 53 -7.59 1.27 6.60
CA ASP A 53 -8.80 1.60 5.84
C ASP A 53 -8.54 2.74 4.83
N GLU A 54 -7.78 3.77 5.22
CA GLU A 54 -7.33 4.83 4.32
C GLU A 54 -6.46 4.26 3.19
N VAL A 55 -5.54 3.33 3.53
CA VAL A 55 -4.70 2.66 2.52
C VAL A 55 -5.55 1.80 1.58
N ARG A 56 -6.52 1.05 2.11
CA ARG A 56 -7.46 0.22 1.29
C ARG A 56 -8.26 1.07 0.32
N ALA A 57 -8.59 2.32 0.66
CA ALA A 57 -9.28 3.23 -0.24
C ALA A 57 -8.43 3.69 -1.45
N LEU A 58 -7.12 3.42 -1.47
CA LEU A 58 -6.20 3.81 -2.56
C LEU A 58 -6.02 2.73 -3.63
N LEU A 59 -6.43 1.50 -3.36
CA LEU A 59 -6.06 0.31 -4.12
C LEU A 59 -7.29 -0.43 -4.69
N THR A 60 -7.06 -1.26 -5.71
CA THR A 60 -8.09 -2.11 -6.32
C THR A 60 -8.22 -3.46 -5.61
N ALA A 61 -7.09 -4.01 -5.13
CA ALA A 61 -7.07 -5.25 -4.37
C ALA A 61 -5.89 -5.27 -3.40
N MET A 62 -6.00 -6.07 -2.34
CA MET A 62 -4.97 -6.19 -1.31
C MET A 62 -4.79 -7.64 -0.91
N LYS A 63 -3.54 -8.05 -0.68
CA LYS A 63 -3.17 -9.34 -0.10
C LYS A 63 -2.22 -9.14 1.07
N ASP A 64 -2.58 -9.75 2.17
CA ASP A 64 -1.73 -9.79 3.36
C ASP A 64 -0.84 -11.02 3.33
N ILE A 65 0.45 -10.85 3.66
CA ILE A 65 1.38 -11.95 3.85
C ILE A 65 1.62 -12.09 5.36
N ALA A 66 1.05 -13.14 5.94
CA ALA A 66 1.50 -13.64 7.24
C ALA A 66 2.85 -14.33 7.01
N ALA A 67 3.89 -13.87 7.72
CA ALA A 67 5.16 -14.57 7.80
C ALA A 67 5.05 -15.76 8.75
#